data_AF-A0A920KT59-F1
#
_entry.id   AF-A0A920KT59-F1
#
_cell.length_a   1.000
_cell.length_b   1.000
_cell.length_c   1.000
_cell.angle_alpha   90.00
_cell.angle_beta   90.00
_cell.angle_gamma   90.00
#
_symmetry.space_group_name_H-M   'P 1'
#
loop_
_entity.id
_entity.type
_entity.pdbx_description
1 polymer ?
#
loop_
_entity_poly.entity_id
_entity_poly.type
_entity_poly.pdbx_seq_one_letter_code
_entity_poly.pdbx_strand_id
1 'polypeptide(L)'
;MPPYIRNTLLNFFSFFLIAFSLYIFISLVSYDATDSGFFNKNSNDVINNLGGPLGALISDLMFTLIGFGSYLVLLIGSVWAIQSLLLMINITQL
;
A
#
# COMPACT_ATOMS: atom_id res chain seq x y z
N MET A 1 1.47 14.36 24.73
CA MET A 1 0.25 14.70 23.96
C MET A 1 -0.97 14.34 24.78
N PRO A 2 -2.02 15.17 24.75
CA PRO A 2 -3.32 14.79 25.30
C PRO A 2 -3.81 13.47 24.68
N PRO A 3 -4.42 12.57 25.47
CA PRO A 3 -4.78 11.22 25.03
C PRO A 3 -5.74 11.22 23.83
N TYR A 4 -6.60 12.22 23.69
CA TYR A 4 -7.52 12.34 22.56
C TYR A 4 -6.81 12.57 21.21
N ILE A 5 -5.74 13.38 21.17
CA ILE A 5 -5.02 13.68 19.91
C ILE A 5 -4.30 12.44 19.39
N ARG A 6 -3.73 11.64 20.30
CA ARG A 6 -3.05 10.38 19.96
C ARG A 6 -4.03 9.42 19.29
N ASN A 7 -5.21 9.22 19.86
CA ASN A 7 -6.20 8.29 19.32
C ASN A 7 -6.75 8.76 17.96
N THR A 8 -7.00 10.06 17.81
CA THR A 8 -7.44 10.62 16.52
C THR A 8 -6.39 10.43 15.42
N LEU A 9 -5.10 10.68 15.72
CA LEU A 9 -4.03 10.47 14.75
C LEU A 9 -3.85 9.01 14.37
N LEU A 10 -3.94 8.09 15.34
CA LEU A 10 -3.85 6.65 15.07
C LEU A 10 -4.99 6.16 14.18
N ASN A 11 -6.20 6.71 14.35
CA ASN A 11 -7.33 6.41 13.47
C ASN A 11 -7.11 6.88 12.05
N PHE A 12 -6.76 8.16 11.90
CA PHE A 12 -6.46 8.73 10.60
C PHE A 12 -5.37 7.92 9.89
N PHE A 13 -4.31 7.57 10.61
CA PHE A 13 -3.21 6.77 10.08
C PHE A 13 -3.64 5.35 9.70
N SER A 14 -4.51 4.71 10.48
CA SER A 14 -5.01 3.35 10.17
C SER A 14 -5.86 3.34 8.90
N PHE A 15 -6.78 4.29 8.74
CA PHE A 15 -7.56 4.42 7.49
C PHE A 15 -6.67 4.73 6.29
N PHE A 16 -5.69 5.62 6.47
CA PHE A 16 -4.69 5.92 5.45
C PHE A 16 -3.92 4.65 5.03
N LEU A 17 -3.44 3.84 5.99
CA LEU A 17 -2.74 2.60 5.71
C LEU A 17 -3.61 1.58 4.96
N ILE A 18 -4.90 1.50 5.29
CA ILE A 18 -5.84 0.61 4.57
C ILE A 18 -5.95 1.06 3.11
N ALA A 19 -6.24 2.34 2.86
CA ALA A 19 -6.34 2.88 1.51
C ALA A 19 -5.02 2.72 0.73
N PHE A 20 -3.89 2.96 1.40
CA PHE A 20 -2.56 2.79 0.83
C PHE A 20 -2.26 1.32 0.47
N SER A 21 -2.63 0.37 1.33
CA SER A 21 -2.48 -1.06 1.05
C SER A 21 -3.34 -1.51 -0.14
N LEU A 22 -4.58 -1.04 -0.24
CA LEU A 22 -5.44 -1.29 -1.39
C LEU A 22 -4.83 -0.75 -2.70
N TYR A 23 -4.25 0.44 -2.65
CA TYR A 23 -3.57 1.01 -3.81
C TYR A 23 -2.34 0.19 -4.24
N ILE A 24 -1.53 -0.26 -3.27
CA ILE A 24 -0.40 -1.17 -3.55
C ILE A 24 -0.90 -2.49 -4.13
N PHE A 25 -1.99 -3.05 -3.60
CA PHE A 25 -2.59 -4.28 -4.12
C PHE A 25 -2.99 -4.15 -5.59
N ILE A 26 -3.73 -3.09 -5.92
CA ILE A 26 -4.13 -2.79 -7.30
C ILE A 26 -2.88 -2.67 -8.18
N SER A 27 -1.86 -1.96 -7.70
CA SER A 27 -0.61 -1.75 -8.43
C SER A 27 0.14 -3.06 -8.69
N LEU A 28 0.20 -3.97 -7.72
CA LEU A 28 0.87 -5.28 -7.85
C LEU A 28 0.10 -6.23 -8.77
N VAL A 29 -1.22 -6.31 -8.62
CA VAL A 29 -2.07 -7.22 -9.42
C VAL A 29 -2.13 -6.79 -10.88
N SER A 30 -2.09 -5.48 -11.14
CA SER A 30 -2.06 -4.91 -12.48
C SER A 30 -0.66 -4.60 -12.99
N TYR A 31 0.37 -5.22 -12.41
CA TYR A 31 1.74 -5.06 -12.92
C TYR A 31 1.84 -5.55 -14.37
N ASP A 32 2.42 -4.70 -15.21
CA ASP A 32 2.71 -4.99 -16.60
C ASP A 32 4.20 -4.71 -16.86
N ALA A 33 4.91 -5.69 -17.40
CA ALA A 33 6.33 -5.57 -17.71
C ALA A 33 6.61 -4.61 -18.90
N THR A 34 5.58 -4.22 -19.65
CA THR A 34 5.67 -3.23 -20.73
C THR A 34 5.52 -1.79 -20.23
N ASP A 35 5.06 -1.59 -19.00
CA ASP A 35 4.99 -0.27 -18.39
C ASP A 35 6.39 0.24 -18.03
N SER A 36 6.57 1.56 -18.12
CA SER A 36 7.82 2.20 -17.71
C SER A 36 7.90 2.32 -16.19
N GLY A 37 8.77 1.53 -15.59
CA GLY A 37 9.09 1.51 -14.16
C GLY A 37 10.30 2.35 -13.77
N PHE A 38 10.69 2.24 -12.50
CA PHE A 38 11.88 2.93 -11.96
C PHE A 38 13.18 2.22 -12.41
N PHE A 39 13.16 0.89 -12.36
CA PHE A 39 14.27 0.03 -12.79
C PHE A 39 14.08 -0.43 -14.24
N ASN A 40 12.87 -0.86 -14.60
CA ASN A 40 12.55 -1.35 -15.94
C ASN A 40 11.95 -0.23 -16.78
N LYS A 41 12.80 0.54 -17.45
CA LYS A 41 12.35 1.61 -18.37
C LYS A 41 12.05 1.04 -19.74
N ASN A 42 10.85 1.33 -20.23
CA ASN A 42 10.43 1.02 -21.59
C ASN A 42 10.19 2.31 -22.38
N SER A 43 10.07 2.18 -23.70
CA SER A 43 9.72 3.28 -24.59
C SER A 43 8.22 3.34 -24.88
N ASN A 44 7.41 2.57 -24.13
CA ASN A 44 5.97 2.58 -24.27
C ASN A 44 5.39 3.76 -23.47
N ASP A 45 4.66 4.64 -24.16
CA ASP A 45 3.99 5.79 -23.55
C ASP A 45 2.66 5.42 -22.88
N VAL A 46 2.14 4.21 -23.17
CA VAL A 46 0.89 3.71 -22.59
C VAL A 46 1.20 3.00 -21.27
N ILE A 47 0.45 3.34 -20.22
CA ILE A 47 0.56 2.73 -18.90
C ILE A 47 -0.67 1.87 -18.66
N ASN A 48 -0.46 0.57 -18.53
CA ASN A 48 -1.50 -0.44 -18.34
C ASN A 48 -1.81 -0.70 -16.86
N ASN A 49 -0.90 -0.37 -15.95
CA ASN A 49 -1.12 -0.47 -14.51
C ASN A 49 -2.36 0.35 -14.09
N LEU A 50 -3.28 -0.30 -13.37
CA LEU A 50 -4.52 0.32 -12.90
C LEU A 50 -4.26 1.38 -11.81
N GLY A 51 -3.10 1.31 -11.15
CA GLY A 51 -2.59 2.36 -10.27
C GLY A 51 -2.01 3.57 -11.03
N GLY A 52 -2.01 3.55 -12.36
CA GLY A 52 -1.42 4.58 -13.22
C GLY A 52 0.11 4.60 -13.16
N PRO A 53 0.75 5.71 -13.57
CA PRO A 53 2.22 5.81 -13.58
C PRO A 53 2.87 5.53 -12.23
N LEU A 54 2.25 6.01 -11.15
CA LEU A 54 2.78 5.81 -9.81
C LEU A 54 2.66 4.34 -9.38
N GLY A 55 1.58 3.66 -9.77
CA GLY A 55 1.40 2.22 -9.52
C GLY A 55 2.40 1.36 -10.28
N ALA A 56 2.69 1.73 -11.53
CA ALA A 56 3.75 1.10 -12.33
C ALA A 56 5.13 1.23 -11.65
N LEU A 57 5.48 2.42 -11.14
CA LEU A 57 6.73 2.63 -10.41
C LEU A 57 6.82 1.81 -9.11
N ILE A 58 5.74 1.78 -8.32
CA ILE A 58 5.72 1.05 -7.05
C ILE A 58 5.82 -0.45 -7.29
N SER A 59 5.02 -0.98 -8.22
CA SER A 59 5.00 -2.41 -8.52
C SER A 59 6.33 -2.87 -9.10
N ASP A 60 6.93 -2.09 -10.00
CA ASP A 60 8.28 -2.36 -10.53
C ASP A 60 9.34 -2.40 -9.42
N LEU A 61 9.33 -1.43 -8.51
CA LEU A 61 10.26 -1.41 -7.37
C LEU A 61 10.07 -2.61 -6.44
N MET A 62 8.82 -2.94 -6.11
CA MET A 62 8.50 -4.07 -5.22
C MET A 62 8.89 -5.41 -5.83
N PHE A 63 8.54 -5.65 -7.10
CA PHE A 63 8.92 -6.89 -7.79
C PHE A 63 10.44 -6.98 -8.01
N THR A 64 11.11 -5.87 -8.31
CA THR A 64 12.57 -5.87 -8.50
C THR A 64 13.32 -6.18 -7.20
N LEU A 65 12.87 -5.64 -6.06
CA LEU A 65 13.56 -5.83 -4.78
C LEU A 65 13.31 -7.20 -4.15
N ILE A 66 12.07 -7.68 -4.19
CA ILE A 66 11.62 -8.85 -3.39
C ILE A 66 10.73 -9.82 -4.18
N GLY A 67 10.51 -9.59 -5.47
CA GLY A 67 9.71 -10.47 -6.34
C GLY A 67 8.30 -10.67 -5.79
N PHE A 68 7.82 -11.92 -5.82
CA PHE A 68 6.53 -12.31 -5.24
C PHE A 68 6.43 -12.10 -3.72
N GLY A 69 7.56 -11.89 -3.04
CA GLY A 69 7.58 -11.48 -1.63
C GLY A 69 6.89 -10.13 -1.38
N SER A 70 6.69 -9.32 -2.42
CA SER A 70 5.90 -8.08 -2.36
C SER A 70 4.48 -8.29 -1.85
N TYR A 71 3.84 -9.41 -2.22
CA TYR A 71 2.51 -9.77 -1.73
C TYR A 71 2.52 -10.10 -0.23
N LEU A 72 3.61 -10.66 0.30
CA LEU A 72 3.74 -10.90 1.74
C LEU A 72 3.91 -9.59 2.51
N VAL A 73 4.68 -8.64 1.98
CA VAL A 73 4.82 -7.30 2.57
C VAL A 73 3.48 -6.58 2.59
N LEU A 74 2.73 -6.64 1.49
CA LEU A 74 1.37 -6.12 1.41
C LEU A 74 0.46 -6.79 2.46
N LEU A 75 0.50 -8.12 2.57
CA LEU A 75 -0.31 -8.86 3.51
C LEU A 75 0.00 -8.47 4.96
N ILE A 76 1.27 -8.43 5.34
CA ILE A 76 1.71 -8.00 6.68
C ILE A 76 1.25 -6.55 6.96
N GLY A 77 1.44 -5.64 6.00
CA GLY A 77 1.01 -4.25 6.12
C GLY A 77 -0.50 -4.11 6.30
N SER A 78 -1.29 -4.88 5.54
CA SER A 78 -2.75 -4.88 5.62
C SER A 78 -3.25 -5.44 6.97
N VAL A 79 -2.66 -6.53 7.46
CA VAL A 79 -2.99 -7.11 8.77
C VAL A 79 -2.68 -6.11 9.88
N TRP A 80 -1.52 -5.44 9.81
CA TRP A 80 -1.15 -4.44 10.82
C TRP A 80 -2.08 -3.23 10.83
N ALA A 81 -2.49 -2.75 9.65
CA ALA A 81 -3.45 -1.65 9.52
C ALA A 81 -4.84 -1.99 10.09
N ILE A 82 -5.30 -3.23 9.88
CA ILE A 82 -6.56 -3.72 10.46
C ILE A 82 -6.43 -3.88 11.97
N GLN A 83 -5.31 -4.44 12.45
CA GLN A 83 -5.06 -4.61 13.87
C GLN A 83 -5.04 -3.26 14.62
N SER A 84 -4.39 -2.23 14.05
CA SER A 84 -4.33 -0.90 14.67
C SER A 84 -5.71 -0.25 14.78
N LEU A 85 -6.56 -0.43 13.76
CA LEU A 85 -7.95 0.03 13.78
C LEU A 85 -8.77 -0.70 14.87
N LEU A 86 -8.68 -2.03 14.93
CA LEU A 86 -9.41 -2.86 15.89
C LEU A 86 -9.02 -2.58 17.35
N LEU A 87 -7.72 -2.42 17.62
CA LEU A 87 -7.23 -2.10 18.96
C LEU A 87 -7.79 -0.76 19.47
N MET A 88 -7.91 0.23 18.60
CA MET A 88 -8.50 1.52 18.98
C MET A 88 -10.00 1.40 19.29
N ILE A 89 -10.76 0.68 18.46
CA ILE A 89 -12.21 0.50 18.67
C ILE A 89 -12.48 -0.09 20.06
N ASN A 90 -11.72 -1.12 20.46
CA ASN A 90 -11.85 -1.74 21.78
C ASN A 90 -11.51 -0.78 22.94
N ILE A 91 -10.53 0.11 22.77
CA ILE A 91 -10.17 1.11 23.81
C ILE A 91 -11.28 2.15 24.01
N THR A 92 -12.07 2.47 22.98
CA THR A 92 -13.18 3.44 23.10
C THR A 92 -14.47 2.88 23.68
N GLN A 93 -14.57 1.56 23.87
CA GLN A 93 -15.73 0.89 24.48
C GLN A 93 -15.54 0.64 25.99
N LEU A 94 -14.40 1.06 26.56
CA LEU A 94 -14.03 0.96 27.97
C LEU A 94 -13.96 2.35 28.61
#